data_AF-A0A399YSE4-F1
#
_entry.id   AF-A0A399YSE4-F1
#
_cell.length_a   1.000
_cell.length_b   1.000
_cell.length_c   1.000
_cell.angle_alpha   90.00
_cell.angle_beta   90.00
_cell.angle_gamma   90.00
#
_symmetry.space_group_name_H-M   'P 1'
#
loop_
_entity.id
_entity.type
_entity.pdbx_description
1 polymer ?
#
loop_
_entity_poly.entity_id
_entity_poly.type
_entity_poly.pdbx_seq_one_letter_code
_entity_poly.pdbx_strand_id
1 'polypeptide(L)'
;MTRNQKTPGRNDPCWCGSGKKYKHCHQRADEEGASEALQKSALWQALSEFVSQRKYDLDFRTAAKFFFGADEAPDAEGDAEEQAEFERALDYFLFDYPLSDNTRVIEHFAAERGRMLSPRQRTWLTQWMNGAPALLEIVAVERGVGVQARDLLTNEIIAIRDKAGSETTTRWMIAFARVIQTDDHYELGGAGLNIVPRFRGMELARRVCNALSRSAAPRISPRARAFDQPIYSWRH
;
A
#
# COMPACT_ATOMS: atom_id res chain seq x y z
N MET A 1 28.97 9.72 3.42
CA MET A 1 28.68 11.00 2.72
C MET A 1 27.28 10.92 2.15
N THR A 2 26.28 11.33 2.92
CA THR A 2 24.87 11.34 2.52
C THR A 2 24.64 12.51 1.57
N ARG A 3 24.59 12.24 0.26
CA ARG A 3 24.31 13.27 -0.74
C ARG A 3 22.81 13.58 -0.66
N ASN A 4 22.47 14.63 0.08
CA ASN A 4 21.19 15.29 -0.03
C ASN A 4 21.10 15.87 -1.45
N GLN A 5 20.63 15.07 -2.42
CA GLN A 5 20.58 15.47 -3.82
C GLN A 5 19.43 16.47 -4.00
N LYS A 6 19.76 17.76 -3.90
CA LYS A 6 18.97 18.81 -4.57
C LYS A 6 18.83 18.43 -6.04
N THR A 7 17.60 18.48 -6.53
CA THR A 7 17.26 18.27 -7.93
C THR A 7 18.17 19.15 -8.81
N PRO A 8 18.88 18.58 -9.80
CA PRO A 8 19.78 19.36 -10.66
C PRO A 8 19.03 20.50 -11.36
N GLY A 9 19.72 21.62 -11.63
CA GLY A 9 19.18 22.69 -12.45
C GLY A 9 18.87 22.22 -13.87
N ARG A 10 17.93 22.86 -14.55
CA ARG A 10 17.41 22.47 -15.87
C ARG A 10 18.49 22.14 -16.92
N ASN A 11 19.62 22.85 -16.90
CA ASN A 11 20.74 22.64 -17.83
C ASN A 11 21.90 21.81 -17.25
N ASP A 12 21.84 21.41 -15.98
CA ASP A 12 22.89 20.65 -15.31
C ASP A 12 22.92 19.20 -15.80
N PRO A 13 24.05 18.49 -15.64
CA PRO A 13 24.12 17.04 -15.90
C PRO A 13 23.07 16.28 -15.08
N CYS A 14 22.39 15.33 -15.71
CA CYS A 14 21.35 14.55 -15.06
C CYS A 14 21.92 13.65 -13.95
N TRP A 15 21.16 13.48 -12.86
CA TRP A 15 21.56 12.68 -11.70
C TRP A 15 21.76 11.19 -12.00
N CYS A 16 21.19 10.66 -13.10
CA CYS A 16 21.32 9.27 -13.52
C CYS A 16 22.69 8.90 -14.14
N GLY A 17 23.61 9.87 -14.29
CA GLY A 17 24.95 9.62 -14.85
C GLY A 17 25.01 9.47 -16.38
N SER A 18 23.92 9.74 -17.10
CA SER A 18 23.85 9.58 -18.57
C SER A 18 24.67 10.60 -19.38
N GLY A 19 25.24 11.63 -18.74
CA GLY A 19 25.91 12.76 -19.41
C GLY A 19 24.97 13.74 -20.12
N LYS A 20 23.66 13.47 -20.20
CA LYS A 20 22.67 14.37 -20.79
C LYS A 20 22.30 15.51 -19.83
N LYS A 21 21.89 16.67 -20.38
CA LYS A 21 21.27 17.75 -19.59
C LYS A 21 19.97 17.25 -18.95
N TYR A 22 19.70 17.65 -17.71
CA TYR A 22 18.53 17.21 -16.94
C TYR A 22 17.21 17.37 -17.70
N LYS A 23 17.01 18.50 -18.39
CA LYS A 23 15.83 18.77 -19.25
C LYS A 23 15.61 17.81 -20.42
N HIS A 24 16.65 17.09 -20.85
CA HIS A 24 16.59 16.12 -21.94
C HIS A 24 16.70 14.67 -21.43
N CYS A 25 16.61 14.46 -20.11
CA CYS A 25 16.69 13.16 -19.49
C CYS A 25 15.53 12.98 -18.49
N HIS A 26 15.75 13.19 -17.19
CA HIS A 26 14.76 12.86 -16.15
C HIS A 26 13.81 14.01 -15.79
N GLN A 27 14.00 15.26 -16.24
CA GLN A 27 13.14 16.38 -15.81
C GLN A 27 11.65 16.12 -16.04
N ARG A 28 11.27 15.65 -17.23
CA ARG A 28 9.86 15.38 -17.55
C ARG A 28 9.29 14.26 -16.68
N ALA A 29 10.07 13.19 -16.48
CA ALA A 29 9.67 12.08 -15.64
C ALA A 29 9.54 12.49 -14.16
N ASP A 30 10.46 13.32 -13.67
CA ASP A 30 10.44 13.85 -12.29
C ASP A 30 9.25 14.81 -12.09
N GLU A 31 8.94 15.67 -13.07
CA GLU A 31 7.75 16.56 -13.06
C GLU A 31 6.43 15.78 -13.14
N GLU A 32 6.35 14.78 -14.04
CA GLU A 32 5.20 13.88 -14.16
C GLU A 32 4.98 13.07 -12.87
N GLY A 33 6.06 12.55 -12.26
CA GLY A 33 6.01 11.83 -10.98
C GLY A 33 5.59 12.72 -9.81
N ALA A 34 6.07 13.97 -9.76
CA ALA A 34 5.63 14.93 -8.75
C ALA A 34 4.13 15.28 -8.89
N SER A 35 3.65 15.44 -10.12
CA SER A 35 2.22 15.66 -10.40
C SER A 35 1.37 14.44 -9.99
N GLU A 36 1.85 13.23 -10.27
CA GLU A 36 1.19 12.00 -9.86
C GLU A 36 1.08 11.88 -8.34
N ALA A 37 2.17 12.10 -7.61
CA ALA A 37 2.19 12.06 -6.15
C ALA A 37 1.20 13.05 -5.53
N LEU A 38 1.14 14.28 -6.07
CA LEU A 38 0.17 15.29 -5.63
C LEU A 38 -1.29 14.87 -5.90
N GLN A 39 -1.57 14.32 -7.10
CA GLN A 39 -2.92 13.86 -7.43
C GLN A 39 -3.37 12.66 -6.58
N LYS A 40 -2.44 11.74 -6.25
CA LYS A 40 -2.70 10.61 -5.34
C LYS A 40 -2.94 11.10 -3.91
N SER A 41 -2.09 12.00 -3.41
CA SER A 41 -2.26 12.61 -2.10
C SER A 41 -3.62 13.31 -1.98
N ALA A 42 -4.03 14.06 -3.01
CA ALA A 42 -5.35 14.70 -3.04
C ALA A 42 -6.50 13.68 -3.05
N LEU A 43 -6.35 12.55 -3.75
CA LEU A 43 -7.36 11.49 -3.77
C LEU A 43 -7.47 10.78 -2.40
N TRP A 44 -6.34 10.48 -1.76
CA TRP A 44 -6.32 9.94 -0.39
C TRP A 44 -6.92 10.90 0.62
N GLN A 45 -6.59 12.20 0.53
CA GLN A 45 -7.18 13.22 1.38
C GLN A 45 -8.71 13.30 1.19
N ALA A 46 -9.19 13.24 -0.05
CA ALA A 46 -10.63 13.24 -0.33
C ALA A 46 -11.34 11.99 0.22
N LEU A 47 -10.70 10.81 0.18
CA LEU A 47 -11.22 9.59 0.82
C LEU A 47 -11.27 9.73 2.35
N SER A 48 -10.21 10.26 2.96
CA SER A 48 -10.13 10.51 4.40
C SER A 48 -11.20 11.50 4.86
N GLU A 49 -11.40 12.60 4.13
CA GLU A 49 -12.45 13.58 4.41
C GLU A 49 -13.84 12.95 4.21
N PHE A 50 -14.01 12.12 3.18
CA PHE A 50 -15.28 11.46 2.93
C PHE A 50 -15.69 10.52 4.07
N VAL A 51 -14.74 9.76 4.60
CA VAL A 51 -15.02 8.83 5.70
C VAL A 51 -15.24 9.53 7.04
N SER A 52 -14.73 10.75 7.19
CA SER A 52 -14.90 11.58 8.40
C SER A 52 -16.31 12.17 8.52
N GLN A 53 -17.21 11.88 7.58
CA GLN A 53 -18.61 12.29 7.68
C GLN A 53 -19.33 11.50 8.77
N ARG A 54 -20.14 12.21 9.57
CA ARG A 54 -20.90 11.66 10.71
C ARG A 54 -21.68 10.37 10.44
N LYS A 55 -22.10 10.13 9.20
CA LYS A 55 -22.81 8.90 8.79
C LYS A 55 -21.96 7.63 8.96
N TYR A 56 -20.63 7.74 9.02
CA TYR A 56 -19.71 6.62 9.16
C TYR A 56 -19.13 6.45 10.57
N ASP A 57 -19.35 7.38 11.50
CA ASP A 57 -18.69 7.39 12.82
C ASP A 57 -18.91 6.10 13.63
N LEU A 58 -20.13 5.55 13.57
CA LEU A 58 -20.47 4.33 14.32
C LEU A 58 -19.86 3.09 13.65
N ASP A 59 -19.93 3.02 12.34
CA ASP A 59 -19.36 1.92 11.56
C ASP A 59 -17.84 1.90 11.67
N PHE A 60 -17.18 3.07 11.63
CA PHE A 60 -15.74 3.17 11.81
C PHE A 60 -15.30 2.70 13.20
N ARG A 61 -15.98 3.13 14.27
CA ARG A 61 -15.70 2.64 15.63
C ARG A 61 -15.89 1.14 15.75
N THR A 62 -16.93 0.60 15.11
CA THR A 62 -17.19 -0.85 15.08
C THR A 62 -16.09 -1.60 14.33
N ALA A 63 -15.67 -1.08 13.18
CA ALA A 63 -14.58 -1.64 12.38
C ALA A 63 -13.24 -1.60 13.11
N ALA A 64 -12.89 -0.46 13.73
CA ALA A 64 -11.68 -0.30 14.52
C ALA A 64 -11.64 -1.25 15.72
N LYS A 65 -12.76 -1.37 16.46
CA LYS A 65 -12.90 -2.34 17.55
C LYS A 65 -12.72 -3.78 17.08
N PHE A 66 -13.29 -4.13 15.93
CA PHE A 66 -13.08 -5.47 15.36
C PHE A 66 -11.63 -5.72 14.97
N PHE A 67 -10.96 -4.73 14.38
CA PHE A 67 -9.60 -4.85 13.88
C PHE A 67 -8.54 -4.90 15.00
N PHE A 68 -8.67 -4.04 16.01
CA PHE A 68 -7.70 -3.92 17.11
C PHE A 68 -8.09 -4.68 18.38
N GLY A 69 -9.36 -5.08 18.52
CA GLY A 69 -9.86 -5.68 19.76
C GLY A 69 -9.95 -4.72 20.94
N ALA A 70 -9.81 -3.42 20.71
CA ALA A 70 -9.91 -2.35 21.71
C ALA A 70 -11.28 -1.68 21.69
N ASP A 71 -11.76 -1.23 22.84
CA ASP A 71 -13.03 -0.50 22.94
C ASP A 71 -12.95 0.93 22.40
N GLU A 72 -11.74 1.49 22.35
CA GLU A 72 -11.44 2.83 21.84
C GLU A 72 -10.74 2.74 20.48
N ALA A 73 -11.13 3.61 19.54
CA ALA A 73 -10.46 3.71 18.26
C ALA A 73 -9.12 4.46 18.47
N PRO A 74 -8.06 4.11 17.70
CA PRO A 74 -6.79 4.83 17.77
C PRO A 74 -6.97 6.32 17.49
N ASP A 75 -6.21 7.17 18.16
CA ASP A 75 -6.22 8.61 17.91
C ASP A 75 -5.39 8.96 16.66
N ALA A 76 -5.99 9.69 15.73
CA ALA A 76 -5.30 10.18 14.54
C ALA A 76 -4.27 11.27 14.85
N GLU A 77 -4.42 11.96 15.99
CA GLU A 77 -3.52 13.01 16.48
C GLU A 77 -2.60 12.50 17.62
N GLY A 78 -2.59 11.19 17.85
CA GLY A 78 -1.78 10.52 18.85
C GLY A 78 -0.30 10.45 18.50
N ASP A 79 0.43 9.56 19.20
CA ASP A 79 1.83 9.32 18.86
C ASP A 79 2.02 8.55 17.53
N ALA A 80 3.27 8.28 17.14
CA ALA A 80 3.55 7.62 15.87
C ALA A 80 3.01 6.18 15.79
N GLU A 81 2.85 5.49 16.92
CA GLU A 81 2.29 4.15 16.98
C GLU A 81 0.77 4.21 16.84
N GLU A 82 0.11 5.09 17.60
CA GLU A 82 -1.33 5.34 17.53
C GLU A 82 -1.76 5.83 16.13
N GLN A 83 -1.01 6.75 15.53
CA GLN A 83 -1.28 7.22 14.16
C GLN A 83 -1.18 6.06 13.15
N ALA A 84 -0.18 5.20 13.28
CA ALA A 84 -0.03 4.05 12.40
C ALA A 84 -1.17 3.03 12.60
N GLU A 85 -1.68 2.88 13.82
CA GLU A 85 -2.88 2.09 14.10
C GLU A 85 -4.13 2.72 13.47
N PHE A 86 -4.31 4.03 13.61
CA PHE A 86 -5.41 4.75 12.97
C PHE A 86 -5.40 4.53 11.45
N GLU A 87 -4.25 4.68 10.80
CA GLU A 87 -4.09 4.46 9.36
C GLU A 87 -4.41 3.01 8.94
N ARG A 88 -4.09 2.02 9.78
CA ARG A 88 -4.46 0.60 9.55
C ARG A 88 -5.97 0.36 9.71
N ALA A 89 -6.61 0.95 10.73
CA ALA A 89 -8.08 0.87 10.86
C ALA A 89 -8.78 1.55 9.70
N LEU A 90 -8.27 2.72 9.28
CA LEU A 90 -8.80 3.46 8.14
C LEU A 90 -8.69 2.66 6.85
N ASP A 91 -7.56 2.02 6.57
CA ASP A 91 -7.40 1.13 5.42
C ASP A 91 -8.42 -0.02 5.47
N TYR A 92 -8.53 -0.74 6.59
CA TYR A 92 -9.52 -1.80 6.74
C TYR A 92 -10.96 -1.30 6.52
N PHE A 93 -11.31 -0.16 7.11
CA PHE A 93 -12.65 0.41 7.00
C PHE A 93 -13.00 0.87 5.57
N LEU A 94 -12.03 1.46 4.86
CA LEU A 94 -12.24 1.93 3.49
C LEU A 94 -12.42 0.77 2.50
N PHE A 95 -11.60 -0.27 2.62
CA PHE A 95 -11.42 -1.27 1.56
C PHE A 95 -12.08 -2.62 1.81
N ASP A 96 -12.38 -2.98 3.07
CA ASP A 96 -12.82 -4.33 3.42
C ASP A 96 -14.07 -4.38 4.31
N TYR A 97 -14.28 -3.39 5.19
CA TYR A 97 -15.42 -3.40 6.08
C TYR A 97 -16.75 -3.28 5.30
N PRO A 98 -17.67 -4.25 5.42
CA PRO A 98 -18.98 -4.17 4.79
C PRO A 98 -19.91 -3.26 5.60
N LEU A 99 -20.49 -2.27 4.93
CA LEU A 99 -21.56 -1.45 5.47
C LEU A 99 -22.88 -2.22 5.49
N SER A 100 -23.92 -1.60 6.06
CA SER A 100 -25.25 -2.22 6.20
C SER A 100 -25.91 -2.62 4.87
N ASP A 101 -25.50 -2.02 3.76
CA ASP A 101 -25.96 -2.36 2.41
C ASP A 101 -25.06 -3.38 1.67
N ASN A 102 -24.11 -3.99 2.37
CA ASN A 102 -23.08 -4.90 1.85
C ASN A 102 -22.10 -4.28 0.85
N THR A 103 -21.99 -2.96 0.80
CA THR A 103 -20.95 -2.26 0.04
C THR A 103 -19.87 -1.70 0.97
N ARG A 104 -18.79 -1.18 0.39
CA ARG A 104 -17.65 -0.59 1.11
C ARG A 104 -17.65 0.93 0.99
N VAL A 105 -17.00 1.61 1.94
CA VAL A 105 -16.89 3.08 1.92
C VAL A 105 -16.27 3.59 0.61
N ILE A 106 -15.27 2.90 0.07
CA ILE A 106 -14.67 3.28 -1.22
C ILE A 106 -15.67 3.21 -2.40
N GLU A 107 -16.66 2.32 -2.34
CA GLU A 107 -17.73 2.20 -3.35
C GLU A 107 -18.74 3.33 -3.21
N HIS A 108 -19.11 3.70 -1.98
CA HIS A 108 -19.89 4.91 -1.70
C HIS A 108 -19.18 6.17 -2.22
N PHE A 109 -17.88 6.31 -1.96
CA PHE A 109 -17.08 7.44 -2.44
C PHE A 109 -17.09 7.52 -3.97
N ALA A 110 -16.93 6.39 -4.66
CA ALA A 110 -16.97 6.36 -6.11
C ALA A 110 -18.34 6.74 -6.68
N ALA A 111 -19.43 6.28 -6.05
CA ALA A 111 -20.79 6.61 -6.46
C ALA A 111 -21.10 8.11 -6.26
N GLU A 112 -20.72 8.67 -5.11
CA GLU A 112 -21.05 10.05 -4.72
C GLU A 112 -20.09 11.09 -5.34
N ARG A 113 -18.79 10.79 -5.39
CA ARG A 113 -17.72 11.74 -5.77
C ARG A 113 -17.01 11.40 -7.08
N GLY A 114 -17.18 10.19 -7.62
CA GLY A 114 -16.43 9.73 -8.80
C GLY A 114 -16.60 10.62 -10.05
N ARG A 115 -17.76 11.27 -10.22
CA ARG A 115 -17.98 12.21 -11.34
C ARG A 115 -17.14 13.49 -11.24
N MET A 116 -16.74 13.89 -10.04
CA MET A 116 -15.90 15.07 -9.79
C MET A 116 -14.41 14.78 -10.00
N LEU A 117 -14.02 13.50 -10.03
CA LEU A 117 -12.64 13.08 -10.23
C LEU A 117 -12.22 13.22 -11.69
N SER A 118 -10.92 13.43 -11.92
CA SER A 118 -10.35 13.30 -13.27
C SER A 118 -10.48 11.86 -13.79
N PRO A 119 -10.40 11.63 -15.12
CA PRO A 119 -10.40 10.28 -15.67
C PRO A 119 -9.32 9.38 -15.06
N ARG A 120 -8.10 9.90 -14.83
CA ARG A 120 -6.99 9.15 -14.23
C ARG A 120 -7.28 8.77 -12.78
N GLN A 121 -7.79 9.72 -11.98
CA GLN A 121 -8.19 9.43 -10.59
C GLN A 121 -9.33 8.41 -10.50
N ARG A 122 -10.29 8.41 -11.45
CA ARG A 122 -11.32 7.36 -11.51
C ARG A 122 -10.70 5.99 -11.79
N THR A 123 -9.73 5.91 -12.71
CA THR A 123 -8.99 4.68 -13.00
C THR A 123 -8.27 4.17 -11.75
N TRP A 124 -7.55 5.04 -11.04
CA TRP A 124 -6.91 4.68 -9.77
C TRP A 124 -7.91 4.21 -8.74
N LEU A 125 -9.03 4.90 -8.57
CA LEU A 125 -10.05 4.49 -7.60
C LEU A 125 -10.57 3.07 -7.89
N THR A 126 -10.85 2.74 -9.16
CA THR A 126 -11.21 1.37 -9.57
C THR A 126 -10.07 0.37 -9.34
N GLN A 127 -8.82 0.75 -9.57
CA GLN A 127 -7.67 -0.10 -9.31
C GLN A 127 -7.50 -0.36 -7.80
N TRP A 128 -7.62 0.67 -6.96
CA TRP A 128 -7.47 0.59 -5.52
C TRP A 128 -8.58 -0.23 -4.87
N MET A 129 -9.81 -0.19 -5.39
CA MET A 129 -10.92 -1.07 -4.96
C MET A 129 -10.61 -2.57 -5.08
N ASN A 130 -9.69 -2.94 -5.97
CA ASN A 130 -9.22 -4.30 -6.19
C ASN A 130 -7.90 -4.60 -5.46
N GLY A 131 -7.32 -3.61 -4.78
CA GLY A 131 -6.16 -3.80 -3.93
C GLY A 131 -6.51 -4.62 -2.70
N ALA A 132 -5.60 -5.50 -2.31
CA ALA A 132 -5.82 -6.47 -1.25
C ALA A 132 -4.63 -6.51 -0.29
N PRO A 133 -4.82 -6.84 1.00
CA PRO A 133 -3.73 -7.13 1.90
C PRO A 133 -2.93 -8.34 1.42
N ALA A 134 -1.61 -8.26 1.54
CA ALA A 134 -0.67 -9.30 1.18
C ALA A 134 0.36 -9.50 2.29
N LEU A 135 0.90 -10.72 2.39
CA LEU A 135 2.00 -11.03 3.31
C LEU A 135 3.30 -11.11 2.53
N LEU A 136 4.07 -10.03 2.53
CA LEU A 136 5.15 -9.77 1.59
C LEU A 136 6.52 -10.12 2.19
N GLU A 137 7.18 -11.19 1.73
CA GLU A 137 8.62 -11.41 1.99
C GLU A 137 9.45 -10.60 1.00
N ILE A 138 10.28 -9.69 1.50
CA ILE A 138 11.12 -8.84 0.66
C ILE A 138 12.28 -9.66 0.08
N VAL A 139 12.35 -9.77 -1.24
CA VAL A 139 13.38 -10.57 -1.94
C VAL A 139 14.49 -9.70 -2.55
N ALA A 140 14.18 -8.44 -2.91
CA ALA A 140 15.14 -7.45 -3.38
C ALA A 140 14.70 -6.03 -3.00
N VAL A 141 15.67 -5.11 -2.86
CA VAL A 141 15.43 -3.69 -2.53
C VAL A 141 16.28 -2.83 -3.47
N GLU A 142 15.64 -1.81 -4.06
CA GLU A 142 16.31 -0.74 -4.78
C GLU A 142 16.05 0.59 -4.05
N ARG A 143 17.07 1.08 -3.35
CA ARG A 143 16.95 2.28 -2.48
C ARG A 143 16.51 3.49 -3.30
N GLY A 144 15.53 4.23 -2.76
CA GLY A 144 14.97 5.40 -3.41
C GLY A 144 13.95 5.10 -4.53
N VAL A 145 13.69 3.82 -4.82
CA VAL A 145 12.81 3.37 -5.91
C VAL A 145 11.70 2.45 -5.40
N GLY A 146 12.05 1.32 -4.78
CA GLY A 146 11.08 0.32 -4.38
C GLY A 146 11.66 -1.03 -3.99
N VAL A 147 10.81 -2.04 -3.99
CA VAL A 147 11.15 -3.41 -3.57
C VAL A 147 10.56 -4.45 -4.52
N GLN A 148 11.17 -5.62 -4.56
CA GLN A 148 10.52 -6.84 -5.04
C GLN A 148 10.14 -7.67 -3.82
N ALA A 149 8.88 -8.10 -3.78
CA ALA A 149 8.36 -8.89 -2.68
C ALA A 149 7.65 -10.13 -3.19
N ARG A 150 7.85 -11.26 -2.51
CA ARG A 150 7.05 -12.46 -2.70
C ARG A 150 5.84 -12.37 -1.78
N ASP A 151 4.64 -12.36 -2.33
CA ASP A 151 3.44 -12.57 -1.53
C ASP A 151 3.40 -14.03 -1.07
N LEU A 152 3.47 -14.25 0.24
CA LEU A 152 3.47 -15.57 0.86
C LEU A 152 2.09 -16.25 0.82
N LEU A 153 1.02 -15.51 0.48
CA LEU A 153 -0.33 -16.06 0.31
C LEU A 153 -0.51 -16.67 -1.08
N THR A 154 0.00 -15.99 -2.12
CA THR A 154 -0.17 -16.37 -3.54
C THR A 154 1.11 -16.95 -4.18
N ASN A 155 2.26 -16.80 -3.52
CA ASN A 155 3.60 -17.12 -4.01
C ASN A 155 4.07 -16.27 -5.22
N GLU A 156 3.32 -15.25 -5.63
CA GLU A 156 3.71 -14.34 -6.71
C GLU A 156 4.81 -13.37 -6.28
N ILE A 157 5.69 -13.02 -7.22
CA ILE A 157 6.67 -11.93 -7.02
C ILE A 157 6.12 -10.65 -7.62
N ILE A 158 6.03 -9.61 -6.81
CA ILE A 158 5.47 -8.31 -7.16
C ILE A 158 6.57 -7.26 -7.07
N ALA A 159 6.74 -6.46 -8.12
CA ALA A 159 7.54 -5.25 -8.07
C ALA A 159 6.68 -4.11 -7.53
N ILE A 160 7.08 -3.55 -6.39
CA ILE A 160 6.33 -2.53 -5.65
C ILE A 160 7.18 -1.26 -5.62
N ARG A 161 6.63 -0.16 -6.17
CA ARG A 161 7.20 1.17 -6.07
C ARG A 161 6.86 1.71 -4.68
N ASP A 162 7.89 1.89 -3.87
CA ASP A 162 7.78 2.49 -2.54
C ASP A 162 9.11 3.10 -2.17
N LYS A 163 9.27 4.39 -2.48
CA LYS A 163 10.51 5.12 -2.21
C LYS A 163 10.81 5.16 -0.71
N ALA A 164 9.81 5.44 0.13
CA ALA A 164 10.01 5.59 1.56
C ALA A 164 10.32 4.24 2.23
N GLY A 165 9.52 3.21 1.97
CA GLY A 165 9.74 1.86 2.48
C GLY A 165 11.03 1.24 1.97
N SER A 166 11.46 1.58 0.75
CA SER A 166 12.75 1.12 0.22
C SER A 166 13.95 1.63 0.99
N GLU A 167 13.86 2.64 1.85
CA GLU A 167 14.99 3.14 2.65
C GLU A 167 15.15 2.40 3.99
N THR A 168 14.05 1.91 4.56
CA THR A 168 14.02 1.28 5.89
C THR A 168 13.95 -0.25 5.82
N THR A 169 13.48 -0.79 4.70
CA THR A 169 13.31 -2.23 4.52
C THR A 169 14.64 -2.94 4.22
N THR A 170 14.74 -4.21 4.56
CA THR A 170 15.86 -5.09 4.15
C THR A 170 15.33 -6.39 3.59
N ARG A 171 16.16 -7.08 2.81
CA ARG A 171 15.85 -8.42 2.31
C ARG A 171 15.45 -9.33 3.48
N TRP A 172 14.50 -10.23 3.24
CA TRP A 172 13.92 -11.18 4.19
C TRP A 172 13.04 -10.59 5.30
N MET A 173 12.85 -9.27 5.35
CA MET A 173 11.76 -8.71 6.13
C MET A 173 10.42 -9.21 5.58
N ILE A 174 9.45 -9.38 6.48
CA ILE A 174 8.08 -9.69 6.12
C ILE A 174 7.24 -8.46 6.44
N ALA A 175 6.39 -8.03 5.51
CA ALA A 175 5.43 -6.95 5.72
C ALA A 175 4.01 -7.47 5.48
N PHE A 176 3.06 -7.06 6.30
CA PHE A 176 1.64 -7.19 5.99
C PHE A 176 1.13 -5.82 5.56
N ALA A 177 0.78 -5.67 4.29
CA ALA A 177 0.38 -4.39 3.72
C ALA A 177 -0.58 -4.60 2.54
N ARG A 178 -1.42 -3.60 2.25
CA ARG A 178 -2.24 -3.62 1.04
C ARG A 178 -1.38 -3.34 -0.17
N VAL A 179 -1.52 -4.15 -1.21
CA VAL A 179 -0.93 -3.87 -2.52
C VAL A 179 -2.00 -3.27 -3.41
N ILE A 180 -1.79 -2.05 -3.87
CA ILE A 180 -2.68 -1.33 -4.78
C ILE A 180 -2.01 -1.14 -6.14
N GLN A 181 -2.80 -1.14 -7.21
CA GLN A 181 -2.31 -0.79 -8.54
C GLN A 181 -2.51 0.71 -8.81
N THR A 182 -1.51 1.35 -9.39
CA THR A 182 -1.59 2.72 -9.90
C THR A 182 -1.06 2.72 -11.31
N ASP A 183 -1.94 2.93 -12.29
CA ASP A 183 -1.59 2.84 -13.71
C ASP A 183 -0.93 1.50 -14.06
N ASP A 184 0.38 1.48 -14.32
CA ASP A 184 1.18 0.35 -14.79
C ASP A 184 2.03 -0.33 -13.70
N HIS A 185 1.96 0.13 -12.45
CA HIS A 185 2.80 -0.38 -11.36
C HIS A 185 2.00 -0.63 -10.07
N TYR A 186 2.65 -1.29 -9.11
CA TYR A 186 2.09 -1.53 -7.78
C TYR A 186 2.75 -0.64 -6.74
N GLU A 187 1.96 -0.27 -5.74
CA GLU A 187 2.36 0.51 -4.57
C GLU A 187 1.78 -0.13 -3.31
N LEU A 188 2.24 0.31 -2.14
CA LEU A 188 1.61 -0.04 -0.88
C LEU A 188 0.47 0.94 -0.56
N GLY A 189 -0.67 0.42 -0.14
CA GLY A 189 -1.79 1.19 0.40
C GLY A 189 -1.77 1.19 1.93
N GLY A 190 -2.04 2.36 2.52
CA GLY A 190 -2.15 2.54 3.97
C GLY A 190 -0.84 2.28 4.74
N ALA A 191 -0.96 2.12 6.06
CA ALA A 191 0.15 1.78 6.94
C ALA A 191 0.39 0.27 6.98
N GLY A 192 1.54 -0.18 6.46
CA GLY A 192 1.96 -1.58 6.55
C GLY A 192 2.43 -1.96 7.97
N LEU A 193 2.27 -3.24 8.33
CA LEU A 193 2.84 -3.83 9.54
C LEU A 193 4.12 -4.59 9.18
N ASN A 194 5.26 -4.12 9.69
CA ASN A 194 6.53 -4.79 9.51
C ASN A 194 6.76 -5.86 10.59
N ILE A 195 7.15 -7.05 10.14
CA ILE A 195 7.52 -8.18 10.98
C ILE A 195 9.02 -8.39 10.86
N VAL A 196 9.72 -8.21 11.98
CA VAL A 196 11.18 -8.34 12.04
C VAL A 196 11.64 -9.76 11.67
N PRO A 197 12.81 -9.91 10.99
CA PRO A 197 13.27 -11.19 10.45
C PRO A 197 13.44 -12.33 11.47
N ARG A 198 13.57 -12.03 12.77
CA ARG A 198 13.64 -13.06 13.82
C ARG A 198 12.40 -13.95 13.89
N PHE A 199 11.27 -13.50 13.35
CA PHE A 199 10.04 -14.30 13.25
C PHE A 199 9.90 -15.03 11.91
N ARG A 200 10.98 -15.11 11.12
CA ARG A 200 11.03 -15.85 9.86
C ARG A 200 10.74 -17.34 10.10
N GLY A 201 9.65 -17.82 9.54
CA GLY A 201 9.28 -19.23 9.53
C GLY A 201 7.88 -19.43 8.97
N MET A 202 7.65 -20.55 8.28
CA MET A 202 6.35 -20.91 7.71
C MET A 202 5.23 -20.93 8.76
N GLU A 203 5.56 -21.08 10.05
CA GLU A 203 4.58 -21.11 11.13
C GLU A 203 3.92 -19.74 11.39
N LEU A 204 4.61 -18.60 11.20
CA LEU A 204 3.97 -17.29 11.31
C LEU A 204 3.05 -17.03 10.11
N ALA A 205 3.53 -17.28 8.90
CA ALA A 205 2.70 -17.18 7.69
C ALA A 205 1.49 -18.12 7.80
N ARG A 206 1.67 -19.37 8.24
CA ARG A 206 0.59 -20.34 8.44
C ARG A 206 -0.38 -19.90 9.53
N ARG A 207 0.08 -19.30 10.63
CA ARG A 207 -0.79 -18.74 11.68
C ARG A 207 -1.57 -17.53 11.19
N VAL A 208 -0.94 -16.62 10.43
CA VAL A 208 -1.60 -15.46 9.82
C VAL A 208 -2.62 -15.94 8.78
N CYS A 209 -2.27 -16.85 7.87
CA CYS A 209 -3.20 -17.47 6.92
C CYS A 209 -4.36 -18.19 7.60
N ASN A 210 -4.09 -18.95 8.68
CA ASN A 210 -5.12 -19.66 9.43
C ASN A 210 -6.05 -18.71 10.21
N ALA A 211 -5.55 -17.57 10.68
CA ALA A 211 -6.36 -16.54 11.31
C ALA A 211 -7.23 -15.80 10.27
N LEU A 212 -6.63 -15.42 9.14
CA LEU A 212 -7.31 -14.79 8.01
C LEU A 212 -8.29 -15.73 7.26
N SER A 213 -8.29 -17.04 7.51
CA SER A 213 -9.28 -17.95 6.91
C SER A 213 -10.44 -18.28 7.85
N ARG A 214 -10.39 -17.84 9.11
CA ARG A 214 -11.39 -18.14 10.16
C ARG A 214 -12.21 -16.92 10.59
N SER A 215 -11.73 -15.71 10.35
CA SER A 215 -12.54 -14.49 10.45
C SER A 215 -13.22 -14.20 9.10
N ALA A 216 -14.25 -13.35 9.10
CA ALA A 216 -14.76 -12.71 7.88
C ALA A 216 -13.67 -11.78 7.33
N ALA A 217 -12.63 -12.38 6.78
CA ALA A 217 -11.36 -11.72 6.52
C ALA A 217 -11.42 -10.82 5.28
N PRO A 218 -10.54 -9.81 5.22
CA PRO A 218 -10.40 -8.96 4.06
C PRO A 218 -10.20 -9.79 2.79
N ARG A 219 -10.66 -9.26 1.65
CA ARG A 219 -10.52 -9.99 0.37
C ARG A 219 -9.04 -10.23 0.11
N ILE A 220 -8.64 -11.49 0.06
CA ILE A 220 -7.34 -11.88 -0.49
C ILE A 220 -7.43 -11.72 -2.01
N SER A 221 -6.38 -11.15 -2.60
CA SER A 221 -6.28 -10.86 -4.03
C SER A 221 -6.79 -12.03 -4.92
N PRO A 222 -7.59 -11.75 -5.97
CA PRO A 222 -8.00 -12.78 -6.95
C PRO A 222 -6.85 -13.34 -7.78
N ARG A 223 -5.60 -12.87 -7.58
CA ARG A 223 -4.38 -13.49 -8.10
C ARG A 223 -4.10 -14.88 -7.52
N ALA A 224 -4.87 -15.32 -6.54
CA ALA A 224 -4.91 -16.71 -6.10
C ALA A 224 -5.56 -17.62 -7.16
N ARG A 225 -4.85 -17.94 -8.26
CA ARG A 225 -5.15 -19.14 -9.05
C ARG A 225 -3.88 -19.94 -9.37
N ALA A 226 -3.98 -21.22 -9.00
CA ALA A 226 -3.09 -22.35 -9.26
C ALA A 226 -1.85 -22.49 -8.33
N PHE A 227 -2.09 -23.13 -7.19
CA PHE A 227 -1.10 -23.97 -6.53
C PHE A 227 -0.99 -25.30 -7.29
N ASP A 228 0.15 -25.52 -7.94
CA ASP A 228 0.84 -26.81 -8.00
C ASP A 228 2.15 -26.55 -8.74
N GLN A 229 3.26 -26.41 -8.01
CA GLN A 229 4.62 -26.90 -8.31
C GLN A 229 5.62 -26.33 -7.29
N PRO A 230 6.53 -27.16 -6.74
CA PRO A 230 7.47 -26.75 -5.70
C PRO A 230 8.65 -25.95 -6.29
N ILE A 231 8.83 -24.71 -5.86
CA ILE A 231 10.02 -23.90 -6.17
C ILE A 231 11.07 -24.13 -5.09
N TYR A 232 11.90 -25.17 -5.27
CA TYR A 232 13.21 -25.25 -4.63
C TYR A 232 14.25 -25.71 -5.65
N SER A 233 14.94 -24.77 -6.29
CA SER A 233 16.32 -24.99 -6.73
C SER A 233 17.06 -23.67 -6.95
N TRP A 234 17.79 -23.24 -5.93
CA TRP A 234 19.00 -22.45 -6.12
C TRP A 234 20.06 -23.07 -5.20
N ARG A 235 20.89 -23.95 -5.77
CA ARG A 235 22.13 -24.42 -5.14
C ARG A 235 23.24 -23.43 -5.50
N HIS A 236 23.94 -23.00 -4.45
CA HIS A 236 25.28 -22.39 -4.35
C HIS A 236 25.68 -21.30 -5.34
#